data_AF-A0A419J241-F1
#
_entry.id   AF-A0A419J241-F1
#
_cell.length_a   1.000
_cell.length_b   1.000
_cell.length_c   1.000
_cell.angle_alpha   90.00
_cell.angle_beta   90.00
_cell.angle_gamma   90.00
#
_symmetry.space_group_name_H-M   'P 1'
#
loop_
_entity.id
_entity.type
_entity.pdbx_description
1 polymer ?
#
loop_
_entity_poly.entity_id
_entity_poly.type
_entity_poly.pdbx_seq_one_letter_code
_entity_poly.pdbx_strand_id
1 'polypeptide(L)' 'METYTINKCRKCGANDFLLREQTVYRTSVNKNGILDAYSVEDYRVGRITCTGCGVKYSVDEFINIECQLP' A
#
# COMPACT_ATOMS: atom_id res chain seq x y z
N MET A 1 1.94 6.87 -12.57
CA MET A 1 2.00 7.08 -11.11
C MET A 1 0.69 7.72 -10.70
N GLU A 2 -0.07 7.04 -9.85
CA GLU A 2 -1.22 7.65 -9.19
C GLU A 2 -0.73 8.46 -7.99
N THR A 3 -1.26 9.66 -7.81
CA THR A 3 -0.91 10.54 -6.69
C THR A 3 -2.01 10.45 -5.64
N TYR A 4 -1.69 9.95 -4.45
CA TYR A 4 -2.62 9.91 -3.32
C TYR A 4 -2.31 11.07 -2.37
N THR A 5 -3.26 11.98 -2.18
CA THR A 5 -3.08 13.13 -1.28
C THR A 5 -3.43 12.73 0.15
N ILE A 6 -2.42 12.65 1.01
CA ILE A 6 -2.57 12.24 2.41
C ILE A 6 -2.14 13.41 3.26
N ASN A 7 -3.07 13.94 4.03
CA ASN A 7 -2.77 15.12 4.83
C ASN A 7 -2.36 14.71 6.25
N LYS A 8 -3.15 13.92 7.00
CA LYS A 8 -2.84 13.48 8.38
C LYS A 8 -3.52 12.18 8.82
N CYS A 9 -2.97 11.53 9.84
CA CYS A 9 -3.56 10.35 10.47
C CYS A 9 -4.83 10.74 11.25
N ARG A 10 -5.99 10.14 10.92
CA ARG A 10 -7.28 10.40 11.58
C ARG A 10 -7.26 10.21 13.11
N LYS A 11 -6.42 9.29 13.61
CA LYS A 11 -6.32 8.99 15.05
C LYS A 11 -5.43 9.94 15.86
N CYS A 12 -4.29 10.37 15.33
CA CYS A 12 -3.26 11.08 16.11
C CYS A 12 -2.72 12.36 15.45
N GLY A 13 -3.17 12.69 14.23
CA GLY A 13 -2.73 13.87 13.51
C GLY A 13 -1.31 13.81 12.94
N ALA A 14 -0.57 12.70 13.12
CA ALA A 14 0.76 12.53 12.53
C ALA A 14 0.70 12.45 10.99
N ASN A 15 1.79 12.86 10.34
CA ASN A 15 1.86 12.98 8.87
C ASN A 15 2.72 11.87 8.23
N ASP A 16 3.34 11.03 9.07
CA ASP A 16 4.27 9.99 8.63
C ASP A 16 3.58 8.61 8.61
N PHE A 17 3.81 7.88 7.53
CA PHE A 17 3.18 6.59 7.27
C PHE A 17 4.16 5.60 6.66
N LEU A 18 3.98 4.32 7.00
CA LEU A 18 4.57 3.20 6.28
C LEU A 18 3.54 2.69 5.26
N LEU A 19 3.93 2.67 4.00
CA LEU A 19 3.14 2.13 2.92
C LEU A 19 3.66 0.74 2.54
N ARG A 20 2.77 -0.26 2.51
CA ARG A 20 3.08 -1.61 2.08
C ARG A 20 2.35 -1.92 0.79
N GLU A 21 3.11 -2.31 -0.22
CA GLU A 21 2.63 -2.69 -1.53
C GLU A 21 2.52 -4.21 -1.64
N GLN A 22 1.64 -4.67 -2.52
CA GLN A 22 1.50 -6.06 -2.90
C GLN A 22 1.66 -6.17 -4.41
N THR A 23 2.61 -6.99 -4.84
CA THR A 23 2.84 -7.31 -6.25
C THR A 23 2.57 -8.80 -6.46
N VAL A 24 1.71 -9.11 -7.42
CA VAL A 24 1.40 -10.47 -7.84
C VAL A 24 2.15 -10.73 -9.14
N TYR A 25 2.93 -11.80 -9.17
CA TYR A 25 3.69 -12.21 -10.35
C TYR A 25 3.07 -13.47 -10.96
N ARG A 26 3.06 -13.59 -12.29
CA ARG A 26 2.99 -14.93 -12.90
C ARG A 26 4.31 -15.62 -12.65
N THR A 27 4.19 -16.84 -12.15
CA THR A 27 5.32 -17.70 -11.86
C THR A 27 5.10 -19.07 -12.47
N SER A 28 6.17 -19.74 -12.86
CA SER A 28 6.16 -21.15 -13.25
C SER A 28 7.41 -21.84 -12.74
N VAL A 29 7.31 -23.13 -12.46
CA VAL A 29 8.47 -23.94 -12.08
C VAL A 29 9.09 -24.49 -13.35
N ASN A 30 10.36 -24.16 -13.61
CA ASN A 30 11.06 -24.64 -14.80
C ASN A 30 11.51 -26.11 -14.64
N LYS A 31 12.10 -26.67 -15.69
CA LYS A 31 12.57 -28.07 -15.72
C LYS A 31 13.61 -28.43 -14.65
N ASN A 32 14.28 -27.44 -14.04
CA ASN A 32 15.25 -27.62 -12.98
C ASN A 32 14.62 -27.50 -11.58
N GLY A 33 13.30 -27.31 -11.48
CA GLY A 33 12.61 -27.12 -10.20
C GLY A 33 12.72 -25.70 -9.62
N ILE A 34 13.18 -24.72 -10.41
CA ILE A 34 13.33 -23.32 -9.97
C ILE A 34 12.04 -22.56 -10.27
N LEU A 35 11.55 -21.78 -9.30
CA LEU A 35 10.39 -20.91 -9.46
C LEU A 35 10.81 -19.61 -10.16
N ASP A 36 10.44 -19.47 -11.43
CA ASP A 36 10.70 -18.27 -12.23
C ASP A 36 9.49 -17.33 -12.20
N ALA A 37 9.70 -16.07 -11.82
CA ALA A 37 8.71 -15.00 -11.98
C ALA A 37 9.00 -14.23 -13.26
N TYR A 38 8.03 -14.13 -14.17
CA TYR A 38 8.29 -13.60 -15.53
C TYR A 38 7.31 -12.51 -15.99
N SER A 39 6.20 -12.27 -15.29
CA SER A 39 5.35 -11.10 -15.52
C SER A 39 4.71 -10.62 -14.22
N VAL A 40 4.39 -9.32 -14.17
CA VAL A 40 3.56 -8.73 -13.10
C VAL A 40 2.10 -8.78 -13.56
N GLU A 41 1.23 -9.37 -12.76
CA GLU A 41 -0.22 -9.44 -13.03
C GLU A 41 -1.00 -8.34 -12.33
N ASP A 42 -0.63 -8.07 -11.08
CA ASP A 42 -1.34 -7.11 -10.26
C ASP A 42 -0.32 -6.37 -9.39
N TYR A 43 -0.56 -5.07 -9.24
CA TYR A 43 0.18 -4.22 -8.33
C TYR A 43 -0.85 -3.33 -7.63
N ARG A 44 -0.88 -3.43 -6.31
CA ARG A 44 -1.78 -2.63 -5.49
C ARG A 44 -1.13 -2.24 -4.19
N VAL A 45 -1.52 -1.07 -3.68
CA VAL A 45 -1.23 -0.74 -2.29
C VAL A 45 -2.02 -1.73 -1.41
N GLY A 46 -1.39 -2.30 -0.40
CA GLY A 46 -2.01 -3.31 0.46
C GLY A 46 -2.45 -2.74 1.80
N ARG A 47 -1.53 -2.02 2.47
CA ARG A 47 -1.77 -1.51 3.83
C ARG A 47 -0.95 -0.27 4.09
N ILE A 48 -1.55 0.66 4.84
CA ILE A 48 -0.88 1.90 5.21
C ILE A 48 -0.97 2.06 6.72
N THR A 49 0.17 2.30 7.37
CA THR A 49 0.28 2.31 8.82
C THR A 49 0.83 3.65 9.28
N CYS A 50 0.12 4.34 10.17
CA CYS A 50 0.65 5.56 10.78
C CYS A 50 1.82 5.20 11.71
N THR A 51 2.97 5.84 11.53
CA THR A 51 4.16 5.60 12.37
C THR A 51 3.97 6.13 13.80
N GLY A 52 3.17 7.19 13.98
CA GLY A 52 2.95 7.82 15.28
C GLY A 52 2.07 7.03 16.25
N CYS A 53 1.03 6.35 15.74
CA CYS A 53 0.06 5.64 16.62
C CYS A 53 -0.24 4.19 16.21
N GLY A 54 0.38 3.70 15.13
CA GLY A 54 0.25 2.31 14.67
C GLY A 54 -1.11 1.95 14.06
N VAL A 55 -2.04 2.90 13.91
CA VAL A 55 -3.32 2.65 13.24
C VAL A 55 -3.09 2.28 11.79
N LYS A 56 -3.91 1.36 11.28
CA LYS A 56 -3.77 0.76 9.95
C LYS A 56 -4.98 1.12 9.13
N TYR A 57 -4.76 1.58 7.91
CA TYR A 57 -5.77 1.90 6.92
C TYR A 57 -5.72 0.87 5.79
N SER A 58 -6.88 0.48 5.28
CA SER A 58 -7.01 -0.10 3.94
C SER A 58 -6.77 0.98 2.88
N VAL A 59 -6.58 0.56 1.63
CA VAL A 59 -6.47 1.52 0.51
C VAL A 59 -7.77 2.30 0.32
N ASP A 60 -8.92 1.64 0.41
CA ASP A 60 -10.22 2.31 0.26
C ASP A 60 -10.49 3.35 1.36
N GLU A 61 -10.03 3.06 2.58
CA GLU A 61 -10.07 4.01 3.70
C GLU A 61 -9.12 5.20 3.49
N PHE A 62 -8.10 5.00 2.66
CA PHE A 62 -7.04 5.95 2.40
C PHE A 62 -7.31 6.87 1.21
N ILE A 63 -7.87 6.33 0.11
CA ILE A 63 -8.28 7.09 -1.08
C ILE A 63 -9.34 8.15 -0.70
N ASN A 64 -10.10 7.92 0.37
CA ASN A 64 -11.15 8.82 0.87
C ASN A 64 -10.72 9.69 2.07
N ILE A 65 -9.43 9.97 2.28
CA ILE A 65 -8.99 10.96 3.29
C ILE A 65 -8.98 12.36 2.67
N GLU A 66 -10.16 12.93 2.46
CA GLU A 66 -10.28 14.38 2.29
C GLU A 66 -9.97 15.06 3.64
N CYS A 67 -8.81 15.70 3.77
CA CYS A 67 -8.62 16.61 4.90
C CYS A 67 -9.37 17.90 4.62
N GLN A 68 -10.43 18.12 5.37
CA GLN A 68 -10.89 19.48 5.62
C GLN A 68 -9.80 20.18 6.41
N LEU A 69 -9.13 21.12 5.75
CA LEU A 69 -8.34 22.15 6.43
C LEU A 69 -9.31 22.99 7.30
N PRO A 70 -8.89 23.43 8.50
CA PRO A 70 -9.60 24.50 9.20
C PRO A 70 -9.56 25.81 8.40
#